data_AF-A0A7K1E9G4-F1
#
_entry.id   AF-A0A7K1E9G4-F1
#
_cell.length_a   1.000
_cell.length_b   1.000
_cell.length_c   1.000
_cell.angle_alpha   90.00
_cell.angle_beta   90.00
_cell.angle_gamma   90.00
#
_symmetry.space_group_name_H-M   'P 1'
#
loop_
_entity.id
_entity.type
_entity.pdbx_description
1 polymer ?
#
loop_
_entity_poly.entity_id
_entity_poly.type
_entity_poly.pdbx_seq_one_letter_code
_entity_poly.pdbx_strand_id
1 'polypeptide(L)'
;MNLALGRAGVTLGLAAAILGAVTVGYGLIRHRPELVRLSRWYAGLVFLGGLLAAIAMERALITRDFTVLYVADNGSTKTPALYNFATLWGALEGSIILWALILGGYLMAVVLKFR
;
A
#
# COMPACT_ATOMS: atom_id res chain seq x y z
N MET A 1 7.47 5.52 15.62
CA MET A 1 7.43 4.13 15.09
C MET A 1 6.54 4.00 13.86
N ASN A 2 5.39 4.69 13.82
CA ASN A 2 4.47 4.65 12.67
C ASN A 2 5.14 5.13 11.37
N LEU A 3 5.96 6.18 11.42
CA LEU A 3 6.73 6.67 10.27
C LEU A 3 7.62 5.58 9.63
N ALA A 4 8.33 4.81 10.45
CA ALA A 4 9.23 3.75 9.96
C ALA A 4 8.43 2.62 9.29
N LEU A 5 7.30 2.21 9.90
CA LEU A 5 6.41 1.18 9.35
C LEU A 5 5.77 1.64 8.03
N GLY A 6 5.29 2.90 7.98
CA GLY A 6 4.71 3.48 6.78
C GLY A 6 5.72 3.57 5.64
N ARG A 7 6.92 4.08 5.92
CA ARG A 7 8.02 4.14 4.94
C ARG A 7 8.40 2.74 4.45
N ALA A 8 8.58 1.78 5.36
CA ALA A 8 8.90 0.41 5.00
C ALA A 8 7.82 -0.20 4.09
N GLY A 9 6.54 -0.02 4.44
CA GLY A 9 5.40 -0.49 3.63
C GLY A 9 5.41 0.08 2.21
N VAL A 10 5.56 1.41 2.07
CA VAL A 10 5.62 2.07 0.76
C VAL A 10 6.84 1.62 -0.05
N THR A 11 8.03 1.55 0.56
CA THR A 11 9.23 1.10 -0.14
C THR A 11 9.15 -0.35 -0.58
N LEU A 12 8.56 -1.22 0.23
CA LEU A 12 8.34 -2.63 -0.09
C LEU A 12 7.34 -2.77 -1.24
N GLY A 13 6.23 -2.02 -1.19
CA GLY A 13 5.25 -1.99 -2.28
C GLY A 13 5.84 -1.49 -3.59
N LEU A 14 6.63 -0.42 -3.55
CA LEU A 14 7.31 0.15 -4.72
C LEU A 14 8.32 -0.83 -5.32
N ALA A 15 9.19 -1.41 -4.49
CA ALA A 15 10.19 -2.38 -4.93
C ALA A 15 9.51 -3.62 -5.56
N ALA A 16 8.45 -4.13 -4.91
CA ALA A 16 7.68 -5.25 -5.43
C ALA A 16 6.97 -4.92 -6.75
N ALA A 17 6.45 -3.71 -6.92
CA ALA A 17 5.80 -3.27 -8.16
C ALA A 17 6.79 -3.20 -9.32
N ILE A 18 7.97 -2.60 -9.11
CA ILE A 18 9.02 -2.48 -10.14
C ILE A 18 9.54 -3.88 -10.52
N LEU A 19 9.94 -4.67 -9.53
CA LEU A 19 10.44 -6.03 -9.77
C LEU A 19 9.38 -6.91 -10.41
N GLY A 20 8.13 -6.82 -9.97
CA GLY A 20 7.01 -7.54 -10.55
C GLY A 20 6.76 -7.17 -12.01
N ALA A 21 6.74 -5.88 -12.33
CA ALA A 21 6.55 -5.41 -13.71
C ALA A 21 7.68 -5.90 -14.64
N VAL A 22 8.93 -5.78 -14.20
CA VAL A 22 10.10 -6.22 -14.99
C VAL A 22 10.12 -7.74 -15.15
N THR A 23 9.92 -8.51 -14.08
CA THR A 23 9.98 -9.97 -14.14
C THR A 23 8.85 -10.57 -14.97
N VAL A 24 7.61 -10.07 -14.81
CA VAL A 24 6.46 -10.53 -15.57
C VAL A 24 6.56 -10.08 -17.03
N GLY A 25 6.95 -8.82 -17.29
CA GLY A 25 7.18 -8.32 -18.64
C GLY A 25 8.25 -9.13 -19.39
N TYR A 26 9.38 -9.41 -18.73
CA TYR A 26 10.42 -10.27 -19.30
C TYR A 26 9.94 -11.71 -19.49
N GLY A 27 9.17 -12.26 -18.54
CA GLY A 27 8.57 -13.58 -18.63
C GLY A 27 7.62 -13.75 -19.81
N LEU A 28 6.81 -12.72 -20.09
CA LEU A 28 5.89 -12.68 -21.23
C LEU A 28 6.67 -12.61 -22.56
N ILE A 29 7.67 -11.74 -22.67
CA ILE A 29 8.49 -11.57 -23.89
C ILE A 29 9.28 -12.86 -24.21
N ARG A 30 9.81 -13.53 -23.18
CA ARG A 30 10.63 -14.75 -23.35
C ARG A 30 9.82 -16.05 -23.31
N HIS A 31 8.49 -15.98 -23.25
CA HIS A 31 7.60 -17.13 -23.10
C HIS A 31 8.00 -18.07 -21.95
N ARG A 32 8.44 -17.52 -20.81
CA ARG A 32 8.84 -18.28 -19.62
C ARG A 32 7.72 -18.27 -18.57
N PRO A 33 6.88 -19.32 -18.51
CA PRO A 33 5.73 -19.35 -17.61
C PRO A 33 6.14 -19.34 -16.12
N GLU A 34 7.36 -19.80 -15.80
CA GLU A 34 7.91 -19.78 -14.45
C GLU A 34 8.04 -18.36 -13.89
N LEU A 35 8.46 -17.40 -14.71
CA LEU A 35 8.60 -15.99 -14.31
C LEU A 35 7.24 -15.33 -14.15
N VAL A 36 6.28 -15.67 -15.02
CA VAL A 36 4.89 -15.21 -14.88
C VAL A 36 4.28 -15.75 -13.58
N ARG A 37 4.62 -16.98 -13.16
CA ARG A 37 4.15 -17.56 -11.88
C ARG A 37 4.68 -16.83 -10.64
N LEU A 38 5.80 -16.11 -10.74
CA LEU A 38 6.31 -15.27 -9.65
C LEU A 38 5.46 -14.00 -9.43
N SER A 39 4.62 -13.61 -10.39
CA SER A 39 3.67 -12.49 -10.26
C SER A 39 2.86 -12.55 -8.97
N ARG A 40 2.54 -13.77 -8.47
CA ARG A 40 1.80 -13.96 -7.23
C ARG A 40 2.49 -13.39 -6.01
N TRP A 41 3.81 -13.53 -5.94
CA TRP A 41 4.59 -13.05 -4.81
C TRP A 41 4.69 -11.54 -4.88
N TYR A 42 4.93 -10.98 -6.08
CA TYR A 42 4.96 -9.54 -6.28
C TYR A 42 3.61 -8.88 -5.99
N ALA A 43 2.50 -9.45 -6.48
CA ALA A 43 1.15 -8.95 -6.18
C ALA A 43 0.85 -8.98 -4.67
N GLY A 44 1.23 -10.06 -3.99
CA GLY A 44 1.09 -10.18 -2.54
C GLY A 44 1.94 -9.14 -1.78
N LEU A 45 3.18 -8.91 -2.20
CA LEU A 45 4.06 -7.91 -1.60
C LEU A 45 3.57 -6.47 -1.85
N VAL A 46 3.07 -6.16 -3.05
CA VAL A 46 2.46 -4.85 -3.34
C VAL A 46 1.26 -4.59 -2.43
N PHE A 47 0.37 -5.58 -2.30
CA PHE A 47 -0.80 -5.47 -1.43
C PHE A 47 -0.40 -5.35 0.04
N LEU A 48 0.54 -6.17 0.51
CA LEU A 48 1.03 -6.12 1.90
C LEU A 48 1.72 -4.79 2.22
N GLY A 49 2.52 -4.25 1.29
CA GLY A 49 3.16 -2.95 1.44
C GLY A 49 2.15 -1.82 1.58
N GLY A 50 1.11 -1.81 0.74
CA GLY A 50 -0.01 -0.87 0.85
C GLY A 50 -0.78 -1.01 2.17
N LEU A 51 -1.03 -2.24 2.63
CA LEU A 51 -1.72 -2.53 3.89
C LEU A 51 -0.92 -2.05 5.10
N LEU A 52 0.38 -2.31 5.11
CA LEU A 52 1.27 -1.81 6.16
C LEU A 52 1.30 -0.28 6.20
N ALA A 53 1.35 0.38 5.04
CA ALA A 53 1.30 1.84 4.95
C ALA A 53 -0.03 2.41 5.47
N ALA A 54 -1.15 1.81 5.10
CA ALA A 54 -2.47 2.21 5.56
C ALA A 54 -2.63 2.05 7.07
N ILE A 55 -2.27 0.88 7.63
CA ILE A 55 -2.35 0.62 9.07
C ILE A 55 -1.43 1.57 9.83
N ALA A 56 -0.22 1.83 9.33
CA ALA A 56 0.71 2.75 9.97
C ALA A 56 0.18 4.19 10.01
N MET A 57 -0.43 4.66 8.92
CA MET A 57 -1.01 6.01 8.84
C MET A 57 -2.26 6.15 9.71
N GLU A 58 -3.17 5.16 9.66
CA GLU A 58 -4.37 5.14 10.50
C GLU A 58 -4.01 5.12 11.98
N ARG A 59 -3.03 4.28 12.36
CA ARG A 59 -2.51 4.25 13.72
C ARG A 59 -1.90 5.59 14.11
N ALA A 60 -1.14 6.24 13.22
CA ALA A 60 -0.57 7.56 13.48
C ALA A 60 -1.67 8.62 13.73
N LEU A 61 -2.77 8.58 12.97
CA LEU A 61 -3.93 9.47 13.16
C LEU A 61 -4.63 9.23 14.51
N ILE A 62 -4.89 7.97 14.86
CA ILE A 62 -5.58 7.59 16.11
C ILE A 62 -4.70 7.92 17.33
N THR A 63 -3.40 7.61 17.25
CA THR A 63 -2.44 7.89 18.33
C THR A 63 -1.98 9.34 18.37
N ARG A 64 -2.45 10.18 17.43
CA ARG A 64 -2.07 11.60 17.32
C ARG A 64 -0.55 11.80 17.24
N ASP A 65 0.09 11.01 16.39
CA ASP A 65 1.54 11.07 16.16
C ASP A 65 1.88 12.26 15.26
N PHE A 66 2.00 13.46 15.85
CA PHE A 66 2.33 14.71 15.15
C PHE A 66 3.73 14.74 14.53
N THR A 67 4.56 13.71 14.72
CA THR A 67 5.83 13.57 14.00
C THR A 67 5.61 13.27 12.50
N VAL A 68 4.40 12.82 12.14
CA VAL A 68 3.98 12.64 10.76
C VAL A 68 3.29 13.92 10.29
N LEU A 69 3.85 14.57 9.26
CA LEU A 69 3.33 15.82 8.72
C LEU A 69 1.84 15.74 8.37
N TYR A 70 1.41 14.63 7.78
CA TYR A 70 0.00 14.36 7.49
C TYR A 70 -0.92 14.50 8.71
N VAL A 71 -0.49 13.94 9.86
CA VAL A 71 -1.23 13.99 11.13
C VAL A 71 -1.24 15.42 11.68
N ALA A 72 -0.15 16.16 11.51
CA ALA A 72 -0.07 17.56 11.93
C ALA A 72 -1.01 18.47 11.12
N ASP A 73 -1.12 18.23 9.81
CA ASP A 73 -1.91 19.07 8.91
C ASP A 73 -3.40 18.72 8.90
N ASN A 74 -3.75 17.44 9.11
CA ASN A 74 -5.13 16.95 9.00
C ASN A 74 -5.74 16.48 10.32
N GLY A 75 -4.91 16.31 11.36
CA GLY A 75 -5.34 15.83 12.67
C GLY A 75 -5.80 16.97 13.58
N SER A 76 -6.85 16.72 14.36
CA SER A 76 -7.25 17.60 15.46
C SER A 76 -7.53 16.78 16.71
N THR A 77 -7.08 17.29 17.86
CA THR A 77 -7.27 16.64 19.16
C THR A 77 -8.74 16.49 19.55
N LYS A 78 -9.62 17.34 18.99
CA LYS A 78 -11.05 17.41 19.29
C LYS A 78 -11.91 16.49 18.41
N THR A 79 -11.34 15.90 17.36
CA THR A 79 -12.09 15.09 16.41
C THR A 79 -12.26 13.65 16.92
N PRO A 80 -13.49 13.10 16.96
CA PRO A 80 -13.71 11.70 17.33
C PRO A 80 -13.00 10.72 16.39
N ALA A 81 -12.58 9.56 16.90
CA ALA A 81 -11.79 8.58 16.14
C ALA A 81 -12.44 8.11 14.83
N LEU A 82 -13.78 8.05 14.78
CA LEU A 82 -14.51 7.69 13.55
C LEU A 82 -14.29 8.69 12.42
N TYR A 83 -14.26 9.99 12.74
CA TYR A 83 -14.01 11.03 11.76
C TYR A 83 -12.55 11.03 11.32
N ASN A 84 -11.61 10.72 12.22
CA ASN A 84 -10.19 10.56 11.84
C ASN A 84 -10.00 9.42 10.84
N PHE A 85 -10.66 8.28 11.03
CA PHE A 85 -10.62 7.18 10.05
C PHE A 85 -11.11 7.66 8.67
N ALA A 86 -12.20 8.45 8.61
CA ALA A 86 -12.67 9.02 7.36
C ALA A 86 -11.70 10.07 6.78
N THR A 87 -11.06 10.88 7.63
CA THR A 87 -10.08 11.90 7.24
C THR A 87 -8.88 11.29 6.53
N LEU A 88 -8.43 10.09 6.92
CA LEU A 88 -7.36 9.38 6.20
C LEU A 88 -7.68 9.29 4.70
N TRP A 89 -8.89 8.88 4.36
CA TRP A 89 -9.25 8.60 2.96
C TRP A 89 -9.69 9.84 2.19
N GLY A 90 -10.09 10.91 2.90
CA GLY A 90 -10.58 12.16 2.31
C GLY A 90 -9.48 13.11 1.84
N ALA A 91 -8.26 12.97 2.34
CA ALA A 91 -7.14 13.82 1.91
C ALA A 91 -6.34 13.19 0.76
N LEU A 92 -5.63 14.03 0.01
CA LEU A 92 -4.84 13.60 -1.15
C LEU A 92 -3.85 12.49 -0.78
N GLU A 93 -3.07 12.67 0.28
CA GLU A 93 -2.00 11.73 0.66
C GLU A 93 -2.55 10.36 1.06
N GLY A 94 -3.62 10.31 1.83
CA GLY A 94 -4.21 9.03 2.23
C GLY A 94 -5.06 8.39 1.12
N SER A 95 -5.64 9.18 0.21
CA SER A 95 -6.31 8.64 -0.98
C SER A 95 -5.36 7.87 -1.89
N ILE A 96 -4.08 8.27 -1.99
CA ILE A 96 -3.07 7.52 -2.76
C ILE A 96 -2.84 6.14 -2.15
N ILE A 97 -2.83 6.04 -0.82
CA ILE A 97 -2.70 4.76 -0.11
C ILE A 97 -3.94 3.88 -0.35
N LEU A 98 -5.14 4.48 -0.36
CA LEU A 98 -6.38 3.77 -0.70
C LEU A 98 -6.32 3.18 -2.11
N TRP A 99 -5.93 3.99 -3.09
CA TRP A 99 -5.82 3.53 -4.47
C TRP A 99 -4.74 2.47 -4.62
N ALA A 100 -3.61 2.58 -3.92
CA ALA A 100 -2.60 1.53 -3.88
C ALA A 100 -3.15 0.21 -3.31
N LEU A 101 -3.98 0.27 -2.27
CA LEU A 101 -4.67 -0.89 -1.72
C LEU A 101 -5.65 -1.52 -2.71
N ILE A 102 -6.48 -0.71 -3.37
CA ILE A 102 -7.45 -1.18 -4.38
C ILE A 102 -6.72 -1.86 -5.53
N LEU A 103 -5.66 -1.22 -6.06
CA LEU A 103 -4.86 -1.77 -7.16
C LEU A 103 -4.10 -3.03 -6.74
N GLY A 104 -3.50 -3.05 -5.55
CA GLY A 104 -2.85 -4.25 -5.00
C GLY A 104 -3.83 -5.40 -4.80
N GLY A 105 -5.03 -5.11 -4.29
CA GLY A 105 -6.11 -6.08 -4.15
C GLY A 105 -6.60 -6.61 -5.50
N TYR A 106 -6.69 -5.74 -6.51
CA TYR A 106 -7.02 -6.13 -7.88
C TYR A 106 -5.95 -7.04 -8.49
N LEU A 107 -4.66 -6.73 -8.32
CA LEU A 107 -3.56 -7.59 -8.76
C LEU A 107 -3.65 -8.98 -8.12
N MET A 108 -3.92 -9.05 -6.82
CA MET A 108 -4.16 -10.30 -6.11
C MET A 108 -5.37 -11.06 -6.68
N ALA A 109 -6.48 -10.39 -6.94
CA ALA A 109 -7.67 -11.00 -7.53
C ALA A 109 -7.40 -11.57 -8.92
N VAL A 110 -6.66 -10.85 -9.77
CA VAL A 110 -6.23 -11.32 -11.10
C VAL A 110 -5.35 -12.57 -10.97
N VAL A 111 -4.34 -12.53 -10.12
CA VAL A 111 -3.44 -13.68 -9.88
C VAL A 111 -4.20 -14.90 -9.37
N LEU A 112 -5.22 -14.71 -8.51
CA LEU A 112 -6.02 -15.81 -7.99
C LEU A 112 -6.98 -16.40 -9.02
N LYS A 113 -7.54 -15.55 -9.90
CA LYS A 113 -8.51 -15.95 -10.92
C LYS A 113 -7.87 -16.65 -12.12
N PHE A 114 -6.72 -16.16 -12.59
CA PHE A 114 -6.05 -16.64 -13.80
C PHE A 114 -4.89 -17.60 -13.49
N ARG A 115 -5.07 -18.46 -12.48
CA ARG A 115 -4.11 -19.52 -12.15
C ARG A 115 -4.09 -20.63 -13.19
#